data_AF-A0A1C4UYJ1-F1
#
_entry.id   AF-A0A1C4UYJ1-F1
#
_cell.length_a   1.000
_cell.length_b   1.000
_cell.length_c   1.000
_cell.angle_alpha   90.00
_cell.angle_beta   90.00
_cell.angle_gamma   90.00
#
_symmetry.space_group_name_H-M   'P 1'
#
loop_
_entity.id
_entity.type
_entity.pdbx_description
1 polymer ?
#
loop_
_entity_poly.entity_id
_entity_poly.type
_entity_poly.pdbx_seq_one_letter_code
_entity_poly.pdbx_strand_id
1 'polypeptide(L)'
;MISDETTAGAVTGPGGTPPGPSAVRPDNTVDPVFSDDDGPADPAYPGRAGTDPGEPAFSGGPAVVTGVEPADPAVDVTPAFSGEQAADVTPADPAAVADPVFAEPSADTPSLVDSGAEPDPASATLPPELAEAARSLFGDRLDLAAAYAELLATDGVVRGLIGPRETPRLWERHLLNCAVVAERIPEGARVIDVGSGAGLPGLVLAIARPDLTVTLVEPLARRTAFLIEAVQRLGLTRDVRVFRGRAEEAAAGSRDREPLSADIVTARAVAPLDRLASWCLPLVAAGGRLVALKGASAADEITEHAEAVIRLGGGTPELHRCGEGVIEAPATVVEVVRERVVNPRRPKKPKRSRGGRRRGDR
;
A
#
# COMPACT_ATOMS: atom_id res chain seq x y z
N MET A 1 -35.36 -4.02 -67.09
CA MET A 1 -36.44 -3.14 -67.58
C MET A 1 -37.34 -2.84 -66.40
N ILE A 2 -37.76 -1.57 -66.22
CA ILE A 2 -39.11 -1.14 -65.79
C ILE A 2 -39.58 -1.74 -64.42
N SER A 3 -39.46 -1.03 -63.29
CA SER A 3 -40.36 0.05 -62.79
C SER A 3 -41.66 -0.46 -62.14
N ASP A 4 -42.29 0.12 -61.11
CA ASP A 4 -41.94 1.09 -60.03
C ASP A 4 -43.04 0.92 -58.91
N GLU A 5 -43.37 1.74 -57.89
CA GLU A 5 -43.13 3.15 -57.51
C GLU A 5 -43.39 3.40 -55.97
N THR A 6 -43.05 4.61 -55.48
CA THR A 6 -43.63 5.47 -54.40
C THR A 6 -44.63 4.88 -53.36
N THR A 7 -44.49 5.10 -52.03
CA THR A 7 -44.92 6.32 -51.27
C THR A 7 -44.33 6.26 -49.84
N ALA A 8 -43.38 7.10 -49.40
CA ALA A 8 -43.49 8.48 -48.89
C ALA A 8 -44.26 8.68 -47.56
N GLY A 9 -43.64 9.37 -46.58
CA GLY A 9 -44.30 9.80 -45.32
C GLY A 9 -43.35 10.00 -44.13
N ALA A 10 -43.02 11.26 -43.80
CA ALA A 10 -42.19 11.60 -42.64
C ALA A 10 -42.73 12.85 -41.91
N VAL A 11 -42.83 12.79 -40.58
CA VAL A 11 -43.10 13.92 -39.69
C VAL A 11 -42.32 13.74 -38.38
N THR A 12 -41.73 14.82 -37.88
CA THR A 12 -41.09 14.89 -36.55
C THR A 12 -41.95 15.72 -35.60
N GLY A 13 -41.98 15.38 -34.31
CA GLY A 13 -42.71 16.13 -33.28
C GLY A 13 -42.34 15.67 -31.85
N PRO A 14 -42.35 16.53 -30.82
CA PRO A 14 -41.44 16.35 -29.69
C PRO A 14 -42.10 16.21 -28.29
N GLY A 15 -41.30 15.72 -27.34
CA GLY A 15 -41.36 16.15 -25.93
C GLY A 15 -42.34 15.42 -25.02
N GLY A 16 -41.86 14.39 -24.31
CA GLY A 16 -42.55 13.78 -23.17
C GLY A 16 -41.56 13.41 -22.07
N THR A 17 -41.58 14.13 -20.95
CA THR A 17 -40.71 13.88 -19.78
C THR A 17 -41.22 12.66 -19.00
N PRO A 18 -40.38 11.68 -18.63
CA PRO A 18 -40.81 10.55 -17.80
C PRO A 18 -41.09 11.00 -16.35
N PRO A 19 -42.13 10.46 -15.69
CA PRO A 19 -42.40 10.74 -14.28
C PRO A 19 -41.37 10.09 -13.37
N GLY A 20 -40.93 10.82 -12.33
CA GLY A 20 -40.01 10.31 -11.32
C GLY A 20 -40.67 9.33 -10.32
N PRO A 21 -39.88 8.54 -9.57
CA PRO A 21 -40.40 7.57 -8.62
C PRO A 21 -41.08 8.23 -7.42
N SER A 22 -42.16 7.61 -6.93
CA SER A 22 -42.93 8.09 -5.77
C SER A 22 -42.21 7.79 -4.45
N ALA A 23 -42.38 8.68 -3.46
CA ALA A 23 -41.70 8.58 -2.17
C ALA A 23 -42.42 7.63 -1.20
N VAL A 24 -41.74 6.55 -0.80
CA VAL A 24 -42.18 5.67 0.29
C VAL A 24 -41.84 6.32 1.64
N ARG A 25 -42.82 6.37 2.54
CA ARG A 25 -42.60 6.66 3.97
C ARG A 25 -42.65 5.36 4.78
N PRO A 26 -41.91 5.26 5.90
CA PRO A 26 -41.99 4.10 6.78
C PRO A 26 -43.32 4.08 7.54
N ASP A 27 -43.89 2.89 7.71
CA ASP A 27 -44.94 2.62 8.69
C ASP A 27 -44.30 2.01 9.96
N ASN A 28 -44.87 2.26 11.13
CA ASN A 28 -44.21 2.01 12.42
C ASN A 28 -45.21 1.94 13.58
N THR A 29 -45.83 0.77 13.83
CA THR A 29 -46.79 0.56 14.93
C THR A 29 -46.62 -0.80 15.65
N VAL A 30 -45.87 -0.78 16.76
CA VAL A 30 -46.01 -1.47 18.08
C VAL A 30 -46.53 -2.93 18.20
N ASP A 31 -45.80 -3.69 19.05
CA ASP A 31 -46.14 -4.94 19.77
C ASP A 31 -47.38 -4.80 20.73
N PRO A 32 -47.75 -5.74 21.67
CA PRO A 32 -47.15 -7.04 22.03
C PRO A 32 -48.13 -8.22 22.35
N VAL A 33 -47.59 -9.42 22.57
CA VAL A 33 -48.20 -10.48 23.43
C VAL A 33 -47.12 -11.23 24.22
N PHE A 34 -47.36 -11.49 25.51
CA PHE A 34 -46.53 -12.29 26.44
C PHE A 34 -46.93 -13.78 26.41
N SER A 35 -46.01 -14.67 26.80
CA SER A 35 -46.32 -15.88 27.59
C SER A 35 -45.04 -16.56 28.11
N ASP A 36 -44.95 -16.72 29.43
CA ASP A 36 -43.91 -17.46 30.17
C ASP A 36 -44.31 -18.95 30.35
N ASP A 37 -43.33 -19.84 30.60
CA ASP A 37 -43.46 -20.96 31.57
C ASP A 37 -42.08 -21.56 31.97
N ASP A 38 -42.04 -22.40 33.02
CA ASP A 38 -40.87 -22.64 33.89
C ASP A 38 -39.99 -23.90 33.65
N GLY A 39 -38.66 -23.70 33.67
CA GLY A 39 -37.62 -24.56 34.27
C GLY A 39 -37.48 -26.05 33.87
N PRO A 40 -36.68 -26.88 34.61
CA PRO A 40 -35.64 -26.56 35.61
C PRO A 40 -34.21 -26.96 35.13
N ALA A 41 -33.23 -27.12 36.03
CA ALA A 41 -31.79 -27.29 35.67
C ALA A 41 -31.08 -28.53 36.27
N ASP A 42 -30.10 -29.07 35.51
CA ASP A 42 -28.98 -29.95 35.91
C ASP A 42 -29.33 -31.35 36.49
N PRO A 43 -28.39 -32.31 36.71
CA PRO A 43 -26.99 -32.39 36.26
C PRO A 43 -26.60 -33.72 35.55
N ALA A 44 -25.39 -33.80 34.99
CA ALA A 44 -24.43 -34.92 35.21
C ALA A 44 -23.20 -34.89 34.27
N TYR A 45 -21.99 -34.92 34.83
CA TYR A 45 -20.74 -35.20 34.11
C TYR A 45 -20.11 -36.50 34.69
N PRO A 46 -19.90 -37.57 33.90
CA PRO A 46 -19.35 -38.82 34.42
C PRO A 46 -17.83 -38.75 34.59
N GLY A 47 -17.36 -38.68 35.83
CA GLY A 47 -15.93 -38.75 36.16
C GLY A 47 -15.40 -40.19 36.30
N ARG A 48 -14.06 -40.34 36.28
CA ARG A 48 -13.36 -41.50 36.86
C ARG A 48 -12.09 -41.05 37.59
N ALA A 49 -11.95 -41.50 38.83
CA ALA A 49 -10.66 -41.62 39.51
C ALA A 49 -9.85 -42.79 38.90
N GLY A 50 -8.54 -42.91 39.07
CA GLY A 50 -7.61 -42.09 39.85
C GLY A 50 -7.00 -42.87 41.02
N THR A 51 -5.68 -43.11 40.96
CA THR A 51 -4.87 -43.68 42.05
C THR A 51 -3.41 -43.21 41.91
N ASP A 52 -2.97 -42.44 42.91
CA ASP A 52 -1.56 -42.21 43.29
C ASP A 52 -1.15 -43.33 44.30
N PRO A 53 0.05 -43.39 44.92
CA PRO A 53 1.25 -42.53 44.80
C PRO A 53 2.58 -43.29 44.59
N GLY A 54 3.70 -42.57 44.47
CA GLY A 54 5.03 -43.19 44.35
C GLY A 54 6.25 -42.25 44.36
N GLU A 55 6.42 -41.43 45.41
CA GLU A 55 7.70 -40.72 45.65
C GLU A 55 8.79 -41.70 46.14
N PRO A 56 10.09 -41.43 45.89
CA PRO A 56 10.82 -40.63 46.88
C PRO A 56 11.82 -39.62 46.30
N ALA A 57 12.07 -38.54 47.05
CA ALA A 57 13.07 -37.52 46.73
C ALA A 57 14.52 -37.97 46.91
N PHE A 58 15.47 -37.27 46.28
CA PHE A 58 16.83 -37.12 46.80
C PHE A 58 17.43 -35.74 46.56
N SER A 59 18.26 -35.28 47.51
CA SER A 59 18.86 -33.94 47.58
C SER A 59 20.22 -33.85 46.87
N GLY A 60 20.59 -32.66 46.37
CA GLY A 60 21.91 -32.38 45.80
C GLY A 60 22.17 -30.89 45.54
N GLY A 61 22.97 -30.25 46.40
CA GLY A 61 23.33 -28.83 46.33
C GLY A 61 24.58 -28.49 45.47
N PRO A 62 25.04 -27.22 45.47
CA PRO A 62 25.74 -26.63 44.31
C PRO A 62 27.26 -26.41 44.45
N ALA A 63 27.92 -26.19 43.29
CA ALA A 63 29.19 -25.47 43.11
C ALA A 63 29.04 -24.54 41.88
N VAL A 64 29.40 -23.24 41.84
CA VAL A 64 30.48 -22.40 42.42
C VAL A 64 31.70 -22.22 41.49
N VAL A 65 31.55 -21.24 40.58
CA VAL A 65 32.49 -20.14 40.23
C VAL A 65 34.01 -20.38 40.11
N THR A 66 34.51 -20.16 38.89
CA THR A 66 35.62 -19.23 38.51
C THR A 66 35.24 -18.59 37.15
N GLY A 67 35.60 -17.37 36.73
CA GLY A 67 36.71 -16.46 37.08
C GLY A 67 37.87 -16.70 36.08
N VAL A 68 38.28 -15.81 35.16
CA VAL A 68 38.62 -14.37 35.17
C VAL A 68 38.37 -13.80 33.74
N GLU A 69 37.69 -12.68 33.49
CA GLU A 69 38.07 -11.23 33.62
C GLU A 69 38.91 -10.67 32.42
N PRO A 70 39.00 -9.33 32.17
CA PRO A 70 38.58 -8.78 30.87
C PRO A 70 39.67 -8.07 30.03
N ALA A 71 39.27 -7.53 28.86
CA ALA A 71 40.08 -6.64 28.03
C ALA A 71 39.24 -5.51 27.37
N ASP A 72 39.69 -4.27 27.57
CA ASP A 72 39.24 -2.98 26.98
C ASP A 72 40.40 -1.97 27.29
N PRO A 73 40.61 -0.82 26.60
CA PRO A 73 39.78 -0.21 25.57
C PRO A 73 40.52 0.29 24.29
N ALA A 74 39.74 1.01 23.47
CA ALA A 74 40.13 2.12 22.59
C ALA A 74 40.80 1.81 21.22
N VAL A 75 40.03 2.08 20.16
CA VAL A 75 40.48 2.97 19.07
C VAL A 75 39.35 3.96 18.75
N ASP A 76 39.65 5.26 18.79
CA ASP A 76 38.73 6.34 18.39
C ASP A 76 39.10 6.84 16.99
N VAL A 77 38.16 6.83 16.05
CA VAL A 77 38.33 7.39 14.70
C VAL A 77 37.03 8.04 14.22
N THR A 78 36.71 9.23 14.74
CA THR A 78 35.77 10.14 14.07
C THR A 78 36.46 10.92 12.95
N PRO A 79 35.92 10.92 11.71
CA PRO A 79 36.18 11.97 10.74
C PRO A 79 35.11 13.06 10.91
N ALA A 80 35.46 14.16 11.57
CA ALA A 80 34.61 15.35 11.57
C ALA A 80 34.58 15.97 10.16
N PHE A 81 33.39 16.38 9.70
CA PHE A 81 33.29 17.35 8.61
C PHE A 81 32.60 18.62 9.13
N SER A 82 33.33 19.73 9.08
CA SER A 82 32.88 21.02 9.59
C SER A 82 31.70 21.55 8.77
N GLY A 83 30.75 22.21 9.45
CA GLY A 83 29.64 22.86 8.77
C GLY A 83 30.06 24.15 8.07
N GLU A 84 29.67 24.32 6.82
CA GLU A 84 29.62 25.64 6.17
C GLU A 84 28.27 26.33 6.44
N GLN A 85 28.28 27.65 6.31
CA GLN A 85 27.28 28.52 6.93
C GLN A 85 26.09 28.78 6.02
N ALA A 86 24.89 28.87 6.60
CA ALA A 86 23.70 29.30 5.88
C ALA A 86 23.85 30.78 5.46
N ALA A 87 23.82 31.03 4.15
CA ALA A 87 23.72 32.39 3.62
C ALA A 87 22.31 32.94 3.81
N ASP A 88 22.21 34.25 4.10
CA ASP A 88 20.97 34.95 4.37
C ASP A 88 20.13 35.16 3.09
N VAL A 89 18.82 34.90 3.16
CA VAL A 89 17.86 35.17 2.09
C VAL A 89 16.58 35.75 2.70
N THR A 90 16.35 37.03 2.44
CA THR A 90 15.19 37.78 2.93
C THR A 90 13.88 37.35 2.25
N PRO A 91 12.74 37.39 2.97
CA PRO A 91 11.44 37.01 2.40
C PRO A 91 10.88 38.10 1.48
N ALA A 92 10.38 37.71 0.31
CA ALA A 92 9.60 38.55 -0.58
C ALA A 92 8.08 38.33 -0.40
N ASP A 93 7.28 39.36 -0.68
CA ASP A 93 5.82 39.38 -0.45
C ASP A 93 5.04 38.59 -1.54
N PRO A 94 3.91 37.92 -1.21
CA PRO A 94 3.24 37.00 -2.15
C PRO A 94 2.04 37.64 -2.87
N ALA A 95 2.24 38.16 -4.08
CA ALA A 95 1.13 38.62 -4.94
C ALA A 95 1.42 38.59 -6.45
N ALA A 96 1.15 37.47 -7.13
CA ALA A 96 0.86 37.42 -8.57
C ALA A 96 0.10 36.13 -8.92
N VAL A 97 -0.90 36.22 -9.80
CA VAL A 97 -1.58 35.07 -10.43
C VAL A 97 -1.21 35.08 -11.91
N ALA A 98 -0.86 33.93 -12.47
CA ALA A 98 -0.61 33.76 -13.90
C ALA A 98 -0.99 32.33 -14.34
N ASP A 99 -1.61 32.23 -15.51
CA ASP A 99 -2.10 30.97 -16.09
C ASP A 99 -0.97 30.12 -16.71
N PRO A 100 -1.17 28.79 -16.86
CA PRO A 100 -0.12 27.87 -17.29
C PRO A 100 0.19 28.01 -18.79
N VAL A 101 1.37 28.56 -19.10
CA VAL A 101 1.95 28.51 -20.45
C VAL A 101 2.61 27.15 -20.67
N PHE A 102 2.32 26.52 -21.82
CA PHE A 102 2.99 25.28 -22.24
C PHE A 102 4.48 25.53 -22.51
N ALA A 103 5.35 24.70 -21.93
CA ALA A 103 6.80 24.76 -22.15
C ALA A 103 7.25 23.55 -22.98
N GLU A 104 7.82 23.83 -24.15
CA GLU A 104 8.51 22.85 -25.00
C GLU A 104 9.74 22.25 -24.28
N PRO A 105 10.14 21.00 -24.60
CA PRO A 105 11.22 20.32 -23.89
C PRO A 105 12.61 20.87 -24.26
N SER A 106 13.26 21.55 -23.31
CA SER A 106 14.69 21.89 -23.40
C SER A 106 15.54 20.63 -23.33
N ALA A 107 16.39 20.40 -24.34
CA ALA A 107 17.29 19.26 -24.38
C ALA A 107 18.60 19.59 -23.64
N ASP A 108 18.82 18.97 -22.48
CA ASP A 108 20.15 18.87 -21.88
C ASP A 108 20.25 17.57 -21.06
N THR A 109 21.18 16.68 -21.45
CA THR A 109 21.27 15.31 -20.93
C THR A 109 22.73 14.98 -20.56
N PRO A 110 23.06 14.83 -19.26
CA PRO A 110 24.35 14.27 -18.87
C PRO A 110 24.35 12.76 -19.17
N SER A 111 25.11 12.37 -20.20
CA SER A 111 25.30 10.96 -20.56
C SER A 111 26.08 10.20 -19.49
N LEU A 112 25.50 9.11 -18.99
CA LEU A 112 26.20 8.05 -18.27
C LEU A 112 25.77 6.70 -18.85
N VAL A 113 26.74 6.00 -19.44
CA VAL A 113 26.54 4.68 -20.06
C VAL A 113 26.67 3.56 -19.03
N ASP A 114 25.63 2.74 -18.88
CA ASP A 114 25.74 1.37 -18.36
C ASP A 114 24.99 0.39 -19.28
N SER A 115 25.74 -0.58 -19.82
CA SER A 115 25.32 -1.86 -20.43
C SER A 115 23.94 -2.01 -21.12
N GLY A 116 23.52 -1.01 -21.90
CA GLY A 116 23.19 -1.20 -23.32
C GLY A 116 22.23 -2.33 -23.72
N ALA A 117 21.19 -2.62 -22.94
CA ALA A 117 20.04 -3.41 -23.37
C ALA A 117 18.90 -2.44 -23.73
N GLU A 118 18.46 -2.48 -24.98
CA GLU A 118 17.32 -1.68 -25.46
C GLU A 118 15.98 -2.22 -24.88
N PRO A 119 14.95 -1.36 -24.75
CA PRO A 119 13.61 -1.77 -24.31
C PRO A 119 12.98 -2.76 -25.30
N ASP A 120 13.01 -4.05 -24.96
CA ASP A 120 12.50 -5.15 -25.77
C ASP A 120 11.19 -5.72 -25.20
N PRO A 121 10.04 -5.65 -25.90
CA PRO A 121 8.81 -6.28 -25.45
C PRO A 121 8.87 -7.81 -25.45
N ALA A 122 9.73 -8.45 -26.27
CA ALA A 122 9.87 -9.91 -26.24
C ALA A 122 10.47 -10.39 -24.90
N SER A 123 11.30 -9.58 -24.24
CA SER A 123 11.78 -9.84 -22.88
C SER A 123 10.68 -9.87 -21.81
N ALA A 124 9.47 -9.38 -22.11
CA ALA A 124 8.28 -9.48 -21.25
C ALA A 124 7.40 -10.71 -21.51
N THR A 125 7.76 -11.58 -22.46
CA THR A 125 6.98 -12.79 -22.80
C THR A 125 6.81 -13.68 -21.56
N LEU A 126 5.59 -14.18 -21.32
CA LEU A 126 5.29 -15.14 -20.26
C LEU A 126 6.06 -16.46 -20.49
N PRO A 127 6.97 -16.86 -19.59
CA PRO A 127 7.67 -18.14 -19.71
C PRO A 127 6.68 -19.31 -19.62
N PRO A 128 6.76 -20.34 -20.48
CA PRO A 128 5.82 -21.47 -20.48
C PRO A 128 5.67 -22.17 -19.12
N GLU A 129 6.76 -22.29 -18.37
CA GLU A 129 6.84 -22.86 -17.03
C GLU A 129 6.07 -22.05 -15.97
N LEU A 130 5.89 -20.73 -16.19
CA LEU A 130 5.11 -19.85 -15.32
C LEU A 130 3.64 -19.74 -15.74
N ALA A 131 3.25 -20.30 -16.88
CA ALA A 131 1.95 -20.05 -17.49
C ALA A 131 0.76 -20.66 -16.71
N GLU A 132 0.99 -21.69 -15.90
CA GLU A 132 -0.05 -22.25 -15.02
C GLU A 132 -0.33 -21.32 -13.82
N ALA A 133 0.73 -20.88 -13.12
CA ALA A 133 0.64 -19.88 -12.05
C ALA A 133 -0.02 -18.58 -12.54
N ALA A 134 0.38 -18.11 -13.73
CA ALA A 134 -0.19 -16.90 -14.33
C ALA A 134 -1.68 -17.04 -14.67
N ARG A 135 -2.11 -18.19 -15.24
CA ARG A 135 -3.54 -18.47 -15.45
C ARG A 135 -4.32 -18.55 -14.14
N SER A 136 -3.75 -19.16 -13.11
CA SER A 136 -4.39 -19.27 -11.78
C SER A 136 -4.59 -17.90 -11.11
N LEU A 137 -3.61 -17.00 -11.24
CA LEU A 137 -3.60 -15.70 -10.56
C LEU A 137 -4.28 -14.55 -11.32
N PHE A 138 -4.35 -14.62 -12.66
CA PHE A 138 -4.95 -13.56 -13.49
C PHE A 138 -6.23 -13.98 -14.23
N GLY A 139 -6.51 -15.28 -14.36
CA GLY A 139 -7.71 -15.80 -15.04
C GLY A 139 -7.93 -15.19 -16.42
N ASP A 140 -9.16 -14.75 -16.68
CA ASP A 140 -9.59 -14.09 -17.92
C ASP A 140 -8.88 -12.74 -18.19
N ARG A 141 -8.13 -12.19 -17.22
CA ARG A 141 -7.31 -10.98 -17.35
C ARG A 141 -5.83 -11.26 -17.59
N LEU A 142 -5.43 -12.49 -17.91
CA LEU A 142 -4.02 -12.84 -18.21
C LEU A 142 -3.41 -11.98 -19.34
N ASP A 143 -4.17 -11.73 -20.41
CA ASP A 143 -3.71 -10.88 -21.53
C ASP A 143 -3.45 -9.43 -21.07
N LEU A 144 -4.20 -8.95 -20.06
CA LEU A 144 -4.02 -7.63 -19.48
C LEU A 144 -2.76 -7.57 -18.58
N ALA A 145 -2.44 -8.68 -17.90
CA ALA A 145 -1.18 -8.84 -17.19
C ALA A 145 0.02 -8.86 -18.17
N ALA A 146 -0.12 -9.52 -19.32
CA ALA A 146 0.90 -9.50 -20.38
C ALA A 146 1.11 -8.10 -20.97
N ALA A 147 0.05 -7.38 -21.31
CA ALA A 147 0.13 -5.98 -21.76
C ALA A 147 0.79 -5.07 -20.72
N TYR A 148 0.60 -5.32 -19.42
CA TYR A 148 1.33 -4.62 -18.36
C TYR A 148 2.80 -5.01 -18.26
N ALA A 149 3.15 -6.30 -18.46
CA ALA A 149 4.54 -6.75 -18.53
C ALA A 149 5.30 -6.08 -19.69
N GLU A 150 4.70 -6.02 -20.88
CA GLU A 150 5.26 -5.31 -22.05
C GLU A 150 5.47 -3.82 -21.75
N LEU A 151 4.49 -3.17 -21.10
CA LEU A 151 4.60 -1.77 -20.68
C LEU A 151 5.74 -1.55 -19.66
N LEU A 152 6.01 -2.51 -18.78
CA LEU A 152 7.13 -2.47 -17.84
C LEU A 152 8.49 -2.69 -18.52
N ALA A 153 8.59 -3.60 -19.50
CA ALA A 153 9.82 -3.83 -20.26
C ALA A 153 10.15 -2.72 -21.26
N THR A 154 9.14 -1.95 -21.70
CA THR A 154 9.30 -0.85 -22.66
C THR A 154 9.34 0.52 -21.96
N ASP A 155 8.18 1.15 -21.77
CA ASP A 155 8.05 2.46 -21.10
C ASP A 155 8.63 2.45 -19.67
N GLY A 156 8.49 1.34 -18.94
CA GLY A 156 9.05 1.17 -17.60
C GLY A 156 10.58 1.20 -17.56
N VAL A 157 11.25 0.63 -18.56
CA VAL A 157 12.72 0.69 -18.70
C VAL A 157 13.16 2.10 -19.13
N VAL A 158 12.55 2.66 -20.19
CA VAL A 158 12.88 3.99 -20.71
C VAL A 158 12.75 5.09 -19.65
N ARG A 159 11.80 4.92 -18.71
CA ARG A 159 11.55 5.89 -17.63
C ARG A 159 12.35 5.62 -16.34
N GLY A 160 13.13 4.54 -16.28
CA GLY A 160 13.94 4.17 -15.11
C GLY A 160 13.11 3.64 -13.94
N LEU A 161 12.01 2.95 -14.23
CA LEU A 161 11.09 2.34 -13.25
C LEU A 161 11.41 0.86 -13.00
N ILE A 162 11.87 0.17 -14.05
CA ILE A 162 12.38 -1.20 -14.04
C ILE A 162 13.79 -1.16 -14.67
N GLY A 163 14.73 -1.93 -14.12
CA GLY A 163 16.06 -2.06 -14.71
C GLY A 163 16.07 -3.07 -15.86
N PRO A 164 16.86 -2.87 -16.95
CA PRO A 164 16.89 -3.82 -18.07
C PRO A 164 17.23 -5.26 -17.66
N ARG A 165 18.03 -5.45 -16.60
CA ARG A 165 18.41 -6.77 -16.06
C ARG A 165 17.26 -7.50 -15.34
N GLU A 166 16.16 -6.81 -15.04
CA GLU A 166 14.96 -7.40 -14.42
C GLU A 166 13.85 -7.69 -15.44
N THR A 167 13.92 -7.20 -16.70
CA THR A 167 12.85 -7.48 -17.68
C THR A 167 12.65 -8.96 -17.98
N PRO A 168 13.70 -9.81 -18.16
CA PRO A 168 13.53 -11.25 -18.39
C PRO A 168 13.01 -12.01 -17.16
N ARG A 169 12.76 -11.32 -16.04
CA ARG A 169 12.26 -11.84 -14.77
C ARG A 169 10.98 -11.16 -14.30
N LEU A 170 10.35 -10.32 -15.14
CA LEU A 170 9.14 -9.57 -14.79
C LEU A 170 8.02 -10.46 -14.26
N TRP A 171 7.76 -11.61 -14.89
CA TRP A 171 6.72 -12.53 -14.45
C TRP A 171 6.99 -13.11 -13.07
N GLU A 172 8.14 -13.75 -12.87
CA GLU A 172 8.55 -14.33 -11.58
C GLU A 172 8.63 -13.27 -10.47
N ARG A 173 9.48 -12.26 -10.65
CA ARG A 173 9.87 -11.32 -9.60
C ARG A 173 8.87 -10.20 -9.35
N HIS A 174 8.08 -9.81 -10.34
CA HIS A 174 7.23 -8.62 -10.25
C HIS A 174 5.73 -8.93 -10.36
N LEU A 175 5.27 -9.65 -11.39
CA LEU A 175 3.85 -9.91 -11.57
C LEU A 175 3.34 -10.99 -10.62
N LEU A 176 3.84 -12.23 -10.69
CA LEU A 176 3.33 -13.33 -9.87
C LEU A 176 3.58 -13.07 -8.37
N ASN A 177 4.79 -12.60 -8.03
CA ASN A 177 5.16 -12.21 -6.67
C ASN A 177 4.30 -11.08 -6.06
N CYS A 178 3.71 -10.19 -6.87
CA CYS A 178 2.73 -9.21 -6.39
C CYS A 178 1.29 -9.74 -6.41
N ALA A 179 0.93 -10.62 -7.36
CA ALA A 179 -0.41 -11.15 -7.49
C ALA A 179 -0.81 -12.07 -6.33
N VAL A 180 0.10 -12.94 -5.85
CA VAL A 180 -0.16 -13.85 -4.72
C VAL A 180 -0.50 -13.10 -3.41
N VAL A 181 -0.14 -11.83 -3.28
CA VAL A 181 -0.49 -10.99 -2.13
C VAL A 181 -2.01 -10.77 -2.02
N ALA A 182 -2.78 -11.02 -3.10
CA ALA A 182 -4.24 -11.05 -3.07
C ALA A 182 -4.81 -12.06 -2.05
N GLU A 183 -4.06 -13.09 -1.66
CA GLU A 183 -4.40 -14.03 -0.57
C GLU A 183 -4.62 -13.31 0.79
N ARG A 184 -4.05 -12.12 0.97
CA ARG A 184 -4.20 -11.28 2.17
C ARG A 184 -5.22 -10.15 2.00
N ILE A 185 -5.94 -10.10 0.87
CA ILE A 185 -6.84 -8.99 0.53
C ILE A 185 -8.29 -9.50 0.44
N PRO A 186 -9.20 -9.01 1.33
CA PRO A 186 -10.61 -9.38 1.31
C PRO A 186 -11.30 -9.07 -0.03
N GLU A 187 -12.45 -9.71 -0.27
CA GLU A 187 -13.32 -9.40 -1.41
C GLU A 187 -13.88 -7.97 -1.30
N GLY A 188 -13.91 -7.24 -2.42
CA GLY A 188 -14.46 -5.88 -2.50
C GLY A 188 -13.65 -4.81 -1.77
N ALA A 189 -12.44 -5.13 -1.27
CA ALA A 189 -11.66 -4.23 -0.44
C ALA A 189 -11.17 -2.98 -1.20
N ARG A 190 -11.13 -1.83 -0.50
CA ARG A 190 -10.38 -0.66 -0.96
C ARG A 190 -8.91 -0.87 -0.59
N VAL A 191 -8.02 -0.61 -1.54
CA VAL A 191 -6.58 -0.75 -1.37
C VAL A 191 -5.90 0.60 -1.65
N ILE A 192 -5.02 1.04 -0.76
CA ILE A 192 -4.08 2.13 -1.06
C ILE A 192 -2.68 1.52 -1.19
N ASP A 193 -2.01 1.74 -2.31
CA ASP A 193 -0.65 1.27 -2.55
C ASP A 193 0.35 2.42 -2.34
N VAL A 194 1.27 2.28 -1.38
CA VAL A 194 2.14 3.37 -0.94
C VAL A 194 3.54 3.22 -1.53
N GLY A 195 3.95 4.22 -2.31
CA GLY A 195 5.23 4.22 -3.02
C GLY A 195 5.20 3.37 -4.29
N SER A 196 4.04 3.27 -4.96
CA SER A 196 3.76 2.34 -6.06
C SER A 196 4.82 2.26 -7.16
N GLY A 197 5.56 3.35 -7.43
CA GLY A 197 6.68 3.34 -8.37
C GLY A 197 6.25 3.05 -9.80
N ALA A 198 6.43 1.80 -10.23
CA ALA A 198 5.97 1.26 -11.51
C ALA A 198 4.53 0.70 -11.47
N GLY A 199 3.87 0.75 -10.31
CA GLY A 199 2.55 0.16 -10.05
C GLY A 199 2.62 -1.18 -9.31
N LEU A 200 3.67 -1.42 -8.51
CA LEU A 200 3.92 -2.71 -7.87
C LEU A 200 3.81 -2.59 -6.33
N PRO A 201 2.88 -3.31 -5.67
CA PRO A 201 1.93 -4.30 -6.21
C PRO A 201 0.64 -3.74 -6.84
N GLY A 202 0.29 -2.46 -6.64
CA GLY A 202 -1.09 -1.97 -6.83
C GLY A 202 -1.76 -2.24 -8.18
N LEU A 203 -1.06 -2.07 -9.33
CA LEU A 203 -1.62 -2.39 -10.65
C LEU A 203 -1.78 -3.89 -10.87
N VAL A 204 -0.84 -4.71 -10.40
CA VAL A 204 -0.92 -6.16 -10.50
C VAL A 204 -2.15 -6.69 -9.76
N LEU A 205 -2.39 -6.16 -8.56
CA LEU A 205 -3.57 -6.49 -7.76
C LEU A 205 -4.86 -6.06 -8.46
N ALA A 206 -4.91 -4.85 -9.05
CA ALA A 206 -6.07 -4.39 -9.81
C ALA A 206 -6.34 -5.22 -11.08
N ILE A 207 -5.31 -5.80 -11.71
CA ILE A 207 -5.45 -6.72 -12.85
C ILE A 207 -6.00 -8.07 -12.36
N ALA A 208 -5.37 -8.67 -11.35
CA ALA A 208 -5.74 -9.98 -10.81
C ALA A 208 -7.12 -10.03 -10.13
N ARG A 209 -7.52 -8.93 -9.48
CA ARG A 209 -8.71 -8.85 -8.62
C ARG A 209 -9.59 -7.65 -9.03
N PRO A 210 -10.49 -7.82 -10.01
CA PRO A 210 -11.36 -6.75 -10.53
C PRO A 210 -12.40 -6.24 -9.51
N ASP A 211 -12.54 -6.89 -8.36
CA ASP A 211 -13.40 -6.46 -7.24
C ASP A 211 -12.77 -5.35 -6.38
N LEU A 212 -11.47 -5.10 -6.51
CA LEU A 212 -10.74 -4.12 -5.68
C LEU A 212 -10.80 -2.70 -6.24
N THR A 213 -11.03 -1.73 -5.35
CA THR A 213 -10.83 -0.30 -5.67
C THR A 213 -9.43 0.11 -5.22
N VAL A 214 -8.53 0.38 -6.14
CA VAL A 214 -7.10 0.64 -5.84
C VAL A 214 -6.75 2.12 -6.01
N THR A 215 -5.99 2.69 -5.07
CA THR A 215 -5.41 4.04 -5.19
C THR A 215 -3.89 3.99 -5.03
N LEU A 216 -3.16 4.36 -6.08
CA LEU A 216 -1.70 4.37 -6.15
C LEU A 216 -1.15 5.70 -5.64
N VAL A 217 -0.35 5.70 -4.58
CA VAL A 217 0.22 6.89 -3.95
C VAL A 217 1.71 6.99 -4.27
N GLU A 218 2.10 8.02 -5.03
CA GLU A 218 3.49 8.25 -5.45
C GLU A 218 3.76 9.76 -5.59
N PRO A 219 4.79 10.33 -4.93
CA PRO A 219 5.06 11.77 -5.00
C PRO A 219 5.72 12.24 -6.32
N LEU A 220 6.47 11.38 -7.01
CA LEU A 220 7.32 11.79 -8.14
C LEU A 220 6.54 11.91 -9.46
N ALA A 221 6.55 13.12 -10.03
CA ALA A 221 5.77 13.49 -11.22
C ALA A 221 5.93 12.50 -12.40
N ARG A 222 7.18 12.16 -12.77
CA ARG A 222 7.50 11.23 -13.87
C ARG A 222 6.90 9.83 -13.66
N ARG A 223 6.85 9.37 -12.41
CA ARG A 223 6.26 8.08 -12.05
C ARG A 223 4.74 8.14 -12.11
N THR A 224 4.13 9.17 -11.52
CA THR A 224 2.67 9.36 -11.61
C THR A 224 2.16 9.53 -13.04
N ALA A 225 2.94 10.13 -13.95
CA ALA A 225 2.60 10.19 -15.37
C ALA A 225 2.54 8.79 -16.00
N PHE A 226 3.56 7.95 -15.77
CA PHE A 226 3.54 6.54 -16.19
C PHE A 226 2.36 5.77 -15.58
N LEU A 227 2.06 5.94 -14.29
CA LEU A 227 0.92 5.28 -13.66
C LEU A 227 -0.42 5.69 -14.29
N ILE A 228 -0.60 6.97 -14.62
CA ILE A 228 -1.81 7.47 -15.30
C ILE A 228 -1.92 6.89 -16.71
N GLU A 229 -0.82 6.87 -17.47
CA GLU A 229 -0.78 6.24 -18.80
C GLU A 229 -1.05 4.73 -18.74
N ALA A 230 -0.47 4.02 -17.76
CA ALA A 230 -0.70 2.59 -17.57
C ALA A 230 -2.18 2.29 -17.27
N VAL A 231 -2.79 3.01 -16.32
CA VAL A 231 -4.22 2.87 -15.98
C VAL A 231 -5.11 3.17 -17.20
N GLN A 232 -4.74 4.13 -18.05
CA GLN A 232 -5.47 4.45 -19.27
C GLN A 232 -5.31 3.37 -20.36
N ARG A 233 -4.08 2.95 -20.68
CA ARG A 233 -3.79 1.94 -21.71
C ARG A 233 -4.37 0.56 -21.35
N LEU A 234 -4.39 0.22 -20.06
CA LEU A 234 -4.98 -1.02 -19.53
C LEU A 234 -6.50 -0.94 -19.28
N GLY A 235 -7.14 0.21 -19.54
CA GLY A 235 -8.59 0.38 -19.33
C GLY A 235 -9.06 0.37 -17.87
N LEU A 236 -8.15 0.41 -16.90
CA LEU A 236 -8.40 0.27 -15.45
C LEU A 236 -8.94 1.54 -14.79
N THR A 237 -9.37 2.55 -15.55
CA THR A 237 -9.76 3.89 -15.07
C THR A 237 -10.99 3.93 -14.17
N ARG A 238 -11.76 2.84 -14.10
CA ARG A 238 -12.91 2.66 -13.20
C ARG A 238 -12.46 2.22 -11.79
N ASP A 239 -11.46 1.35 -11.77
CA ASP A 239 -11.08 0.53 -10.61
C ASP A 239 -9.84 1.13 -9.91
N VAL A 240 -8.96 1.79 -10.69
CA VAL A 240 -7.67 2.35 -10.23
C VAL A 240 -7.62 3.87 -10.32
N ARG A 241 -7.10 4.51 -9.27
CA ARG A 241 -6.84 5.95 -9.18
C ARG A 241 -5.37 6.22 -8.88
N VAL A 242 -4.84 7.36 -9.33
CA VAL A 242 -3.46 7.79 -9.03
C VAL A 242 -3.49 9.07 -8.20
N PHE A 243 -2.93 9.00 -6.99
CA PHE A 243 -2.74 10.14 -6.11
C PHE A 243 -1.27 10.59 -6.18
N ARG A 244 -1.04 11.76 -6.79
CA ARG A 244 0.27 12.42 -6.72
C ARG A 244 0.44 13.17 -5.40
N GLY A 245 1.32 12.64 -4.55
CA GLY A 245 1.67 13.21 -3.25
C GLY A 245 2.34 12.17 -2.35
N ARG A 246 2.68 12.56 -1.12
CA ARG A 246 3.23 11.68 -0.09
C ARG A 246 2.11 10.93 0.67
N ALA A 247 2.48 9.87 1.38
CA ALA A 247 1.57 9.12 2.25
C ALA A 247 0.96 10.01 3.35
N GLU A 248 1.77 10.90 3.94
CA GLU A 248 1.32 11.84 4.97
C GLU A 248 0.36 12.91 4.41
N GLU A 249 0.49 13.28 3.13
CA GLU A 249 -0.39 14.22 2.43
C GLU A 249 -1.73 13.55 2.07
N ALA A 250 -1.68 12.28 1.63
CA ALA A 250 -2.86 11.44 1.42
C ALA A 250 -3.65 11.26 2.73
N ALA A 251 -2.98 10.97 3.84
CA ALA A 251 -3.61 10.74 5.16
C ALA A 251 -4.11 12.02 5.85
N ALA A 252 -3.56 13.19 5.50
CA ALA A 252 -3.99 14.47 6.06
C ALA A 252 -5.11 15.15 5.24
N GLY A 253 -5.20 14.84 3.94
CA GLY A 253 -6.08 15.55 3.01
C GLY A 253 -5.66 17.01 2.78
N SER A 254 -6.55 17.79 2.17
CA SER A 254 -6.42 19.24 2.02
C SER A 254 -7.76 19.94 2.28
N ARG A 255 -7.91 21.22 1.87
CA ARG A 255 -9.23 21.87 1.87
C ARG A 255 -10.17 21.33 0.79
N ASP A 256 -9.59 20.77 -0.27
CA ASP A 256 -10.24 20.48 -1.54
C ASP A 256 -10.19 18.97 -1.88
N ARG A 257 -9.65 18.18 -0.95
CA ARG A 257 -9.53 16.70 -1.01
C ARG A 257 -9.68 16.13 0.39
N GLU A 258 -10.59 15.18 0.56
CA GLU A 258 -10.73 14.46 1.82
C GLU A 258 -9.50 13.58 2.12
N PRO A 259 -9.19 13.30 3.40
CA PRO A 259 -8.20 12.29 3.77
C PRO A 259 -8.50 10.93 3.14
N LEU A 260 -7.49 10.30 2.53
CA LEU A 260 -7.61 8.95 2.01
C LEU A 260 -7.53 7.93 3.14
N SER A 261 -8.43 6.94 3.11
CA SER A 261 -8.33 5.76 3.96
C SER A 261 -8.86 4.51 3.23
N ALA A 262 -8.28 3.35 3.55
CA ALA A 262 -8.55 2.09 2.89
C ALA A 262 -8.54 0.91 3.87
N ASP A 263 -9.18 -0.18 3.45
CA ASP A 263 -9.34 -1.41 4.24
C ASP A 263 -8.02 -2.19 4.26
N ILE A 264 -7.28 -2.15 3.15
CA ILE A 264 -5.89 -2.60 3.02
C ILE A 264 -4.98 -1.45 2.57
N VAL A 265 -3.77 -1.39 3.10
CA VAL A 265 -2.68 -0.55 2.58
C VAL A 265 -1.51 -1.45 2.19
N THR A 266 -1.11 -1.44 0.92
CA THR A 266 0.04 -2.19 0.42
C THR A 266 1.29 -1.33 0.27
N ALA A 267 2.46 -1.97 0.28
CA ALA A 267 3.72 -1.37 -0.13
C ALA A 267 4.74 -2.47 -0.50
N ARG A 268 5.65 -2.18 -1.43
CA ARG A 268 6.78 -3.06 -1.78
C ARG A 268 8.09 -2.29 -1.76
N ALA A 269 9.11 -2.84 -1.10
CA ALA A 269 10.46 -2.27 -1.04
C ALA A 269 10.56 -0.82 -0.46
N VAL A 270 9.60 -0.43 0.39
CA VAL A 270 9.56 0.90 1.03
C VAL A 270 10.03 0.79 2.49
N ALA A 271 11.30 1.16 2.73
CA ALA A 271 11.92 1.42 4.05
C ALA A 271 11.92 0.26 5.08
N PRO A 272 12.61 0.41 6.24
CA PRO A 272 12.42 -0.46 7.40
C PRO A 272 10.98 -0.39 7.95
N LEU A 273 10.55 -1.43 8.65
CA LEU A 273 9.15 -1.60 9.09
C LEU A 273 8.62 -0.45 9.97
N ASP A 274 9.45 0.17 10.82
CA ASP A 274 9.04 1.29 11.69
C ASP A 274 8.55 2.51 10.87
N ARG A 275 9.34 2.89 9.87
CA ARG A 275 9.12 4.04 8.99
C ARG A 275 7.97 3.75 8.04
N LEU A 276 7.92 2.53 7.48
CA LEU A 276 6.82 2.08 6.66
C LEU A 276 5.49 2.15 7.43
N ALA A 277 5.44 1.62 8.66
CA ALA A 277 4.27 1.71 9.51
C ALA A 277 3.86 3.17 9.81
N SER A 278 4.83 4.07 10.00
CA SER A 278 4.55 5.50 10.24
C SER A 278 3.89 6.21 9.06
N TRP A 279 4.16 5.75 7.83
CA TRP A 279 3.56 6.26 6.61
C TRP A 279 2.22 5.59 6.29
N CYS A 280 2.12 4.27 6.48
CA CYS A 280 0.97 3.49 6.03
C CYS A 280 -0.16 3.42 7.06
N LEU A 281 0.11 3.23 8.36
CA LEU A 281 -0.95 3.10 9.38
C LEU A 281 -1.90 4.30 9.48
N PRO A 282 -1.51 5.57 9.18
CA PRO A 282 -2.45 6.68 9.03
C PRO A 282 -3.50 6.53 7.91
N LEU A 283 -3.19 5.74 6.88
CA LEU A 283 -4.08 5.46 5.73
C LEU A 283 -4.98 4.23 5.99
N VAL A 284 -4.53 3.29 6.83
CA VAL A 284 -5.31 2.10 7.18
C VAL A 284 -6.53 2.48 8.03
N ALA A 285 -7.72 2.03 7.62
CA ALA A 285 -8.96 2.16 8.39
C ALA A 285 -8.90 1.40 9.73
N ALA A 286 -9.75 1.73 10.70
CA ALA A 286 -9.81 0.98 11.97
C ALA A 286 -10.21 -0.48 11.71
N GLY A 287 -9.40 -1.44 12.19
CA GLY A 287 -9.55 -2.87 11.88
C GLY A 287 -9.05 -3.29 10.48
N GLY A 288 -8.67 -2.36 9.62
CA GLY A 288 -7.98 -2.64 8.35
C GLY A 288 -6.53 -3.11 8.56
N ARG A 289 -5.80 -3.37 7.47
CA ARG A 289 -4.43 -3.94 7.55
C ARG A 289 -3.41 -3.25 6.65
N LEU A 290 -2.19 -3.09 7.15
CA LEU A 290 -0.99 -2.90 6.31
C LEU A 290 -0.50 -4.28 5.86
N VAL A 291 -0.24 -4.45 4.56
CA VAL A 291 0.21 -5.68 3.91
C VAL A 291 1.48 -5.36 3.10
N ALA A 292 2.64 -5.57 3.69
CA ALA A 292 3.94 -5.12 3.18
C ALA A 292 4.77 -6.25 2.57
N LEU A 293 5.14 -6.14 1.28
CA LEU A 293 6.05 -7.06 0.63
C LEU A 293 7.49 -6.77 1.07
N LYS A 294 8.13 -7.78 1.67
CA LYS A 294 9.47 -7.69 2.28
C LYS A 294 10.43 -8.75 1.74
N GLY A 295 11.72 -8.58 2.01
CA GLY A 295 12.78 -9.53 1.66
C GLY A 295 13.02 -10.55 2.77
N ALA A 296 14.14 -11.29 2.67
CA ALA A 296 14.52 -12.31 3.64
C ALA A 296 14.73 -11.77 5.09
N SER A 297 15.03 -10.48 5.24
CA SER A 297 15.19 -9.77 6.52
C SER A 297 13.88 -9.55 7.30
N ALA A 298 12.73 -9.98 6.78
CA ALA A 298 11.42 -9.64 7.35
C ALA A 298 11.26 -10.06 8.82
N ALA A 299 11.78 -11.22 9.23
CA ALA A 299 11.70 -11.69 10.61
C ALA A 299 12.54 -10.83 11.57
N ASP A 300 13.72 -10.39 11.13
CA ASP A 300 14.60 -9.51 11.90
C ASP A 300 13.96 -8.11 12.04
N GLU A 301 13.42 -7.56 10.94
CA GLU A 301 12.71 -6.27 10.94
C GLU A 301 11.45 -6.28 11.84
N ILE A 302 10.72 -7.40 11.91
CA ILE A 302 9.61 -7.54 12.87
C ILE A 302 10.14 -7.46 14.31
N THR A 303 11.22 -8.20 14.59
CA THR A 303 11.83 -8.28 15.92
C THR A 303 12.38 -6.92 16.39
N GLU A 304 13.04 -6.17 15.49
CA GLU A 304 13.59 -4.84 15.80
C GLU A 304 12.50 -3.76 15.95
N HIS A 305 11.40 -3.85 15.19
CA HIS A 305 10.47 -2.73 15.02
C HIS A 305 9.07 -2.93 15.62
N ALA A 306 8.71 -4.11 16.14
CA ALA A 306 7.36 -4.38 16.70
C ALA A 306 6.90 -3.31 17.71
N GLU A 307 7.73 -2.89 18.66
CA GLU A 307 7.36 -1.83 19.62
C GLU A 307 7.09 -0.47 18.95
N ALA A 308 7.74 -0.16 17.83
CA ALA A 308 7.49 1.06 17.08
C ALA A 308 6.13 1.00 16.37
N VAL A 309 5.82 -0.13 15.73
CA VAL A 309 4.51 -0.41 15.11
C VAL A 309 3.37 -0.31 16.13
N ILE A 310 3.54 -0.93 17.31
CA ILE A 310 2.54 -0.90 18.39
C ILE A 310 2.33 0.52 18.94
N ARG A 311 3.41 1.31 19.08
CA ARG A 311 3.32 2.74 19.46
C ARG A 311 2.61 3.60 18.41
N LEU A 312 2.75 3.27 17.12
CA LEU A 312 2.03 3.91 16.02
C LEU A 312 0.56 3.47 15.91
N GLY A 313 0.15 2.43 16.65
CA GLY A 313 -1.22 1.92 16.72
C GLY A 313 -1.55 0.85 15.67
N GLY A 314 -0.54 0.11 15.21
CA GLY A 314 -0.74 -1.25 14.70
C GLY A 314 -0.76 -2.25 15.85
N GLY A 315 -1.14 -3.49 15.56
CA GLY A 315 -0.91 -4.64 16.45
C GLY A 315 0.50 -5.22 16.30
N THR A 316 0.70 -6.43 16.83
CA THR A 316 1.89 -7.23 16.56
C THR A 316 2.02 -7.51 15.06
N PRO A 317 3.19 -7.29 14.43
CA PRO A 317 3.40 -7.69 13.05
C PRO A 317 3.45 -9.21 12.88
N GLU A 318 2.70 -9.74 11.93
CA GLU A 318 2.71 -11.16 11.56
C GLU A 318 3.47 -11.39 10.24
N LEU A 319 4.12 -12.54 10.12
CA LEU A 319 4.86 -12.94 8.92
C LEU A 319 4.09 -14.02 8.16
N HIS A 320 3.84 -13.80 6.88
CA HIS A 320 3.15 -14.73 6.00
C HIS A 320 3.98 -15.03 4.76
N ARG A 321 3.77 -16.23 4.21
CA ARG A 321 4.20 -16.63 2.87
C ARG A 321 2.96 -16.75 2.01
N CYS A 322 2.95 -16.07 0.86
CA CYS A 322 1.83 -16.07 -0.07
C CYS A 322 2.25 -16.76 -1.37
N GLY A 323 1.35 -17.54 -1.98
CA GLY A 323 1.62 -18.31 -3.19
C GLY A 323 2.33 -19.64 -2.97
N GLU A 324 2.29 -20.22 -1.76
CA GLU A 324 2.85 -21.54 -1.51
C GLU A 324 2.14 -22.60 -2.36
N GLY A 325 2.90 -23.35 -3.17
CA GLY A 325 2.35 -24.29 -4.15
C GLY A 325 1.84 -23.64 -5.45
N VAL A 326 1.83 -22.30 -5.55
CA VAL A 326 1.46 -21.55 -6.77
C VAL A 326 2.70 -21.00 -7.48
N ILE A 327 3.73 -20.58 -6.73
CA ILE A 327 5.01 -20.09 -7.26
C ILE A 327 6.21 -20.73 -6.55
N GLU A 328 7.33 -20.88 -7.25
CA GLU A 328 8.55 -21.50 -6.71
C GLU A 328 9.15 -20.69 -5.52
N ALA A 329 9.04 -19.36 -5.57
CA ALA A 329 9.52 -18.45 -4.53
C ALA A 329 8.35 -17.66 -3.89
N PRO A 330 7.65 -18.22 -2.88
CA PRO A 330 6.54 -17.56 -2.19
C PRO A 330 6.86 -16.15 -1.70
N ALA A 331 5.92 -15.22 -1.88
CA ALA A 331 6.09 -13.83 -1.48
C ALA A 331 6.10 -13.72 0.06
N THR A 332 7.15 -13.11 0.59
CA THR A 332 7.27 -12.82 2.03
C THR A 332 6.54 -11.52 2.34
N VAL A 333 5.49 -11.61 3.16
CA VAL A 333 4.57 -10.51 3.47
C VAL A 333 4.54 -10.30 4.97
N VAL A 334 4.67 -9.04 5.40
CA VAL A 334 4.44 -8.62 6.79
C VAL A 334 3.07 -7.98 6.88
N GLU A 335 2.20 -8.52 7.72
CA GLU A 335 0.85 -8.01 7.98
C GLU A 335 0.80 -7.29 9.33
N VAL A 336 0.13 -6.14 9.38
CA VAL A 336 -0.11 -5.38 10.61
C VAL A 336 -1.55 -4.90 10.66
N VAL A 337 -2.33 -5.40 11.62
CA VAL A 337 -3.71 -4.95 11.87
C VAL A 337 -3.73 -3.56 12.51
N ARG A 338 -4.66 -2.70 12.10
CA ARG A 338 -4.86 -1.35 12.63
C ARG A 338 -5.77 -1.35 13.85
N GLU A 339 -5.24 -1.80 14.99
CA GLU A 339 -5.96 -1.88 16.27
C GLU A 339 -6.44 -0.53 16.81
N ARG A 340 -5.66 0.55 16.63
CA ARG A 340 -5.93 1.83 17.30
C ARG A 340 -5.59 3.02 16.42
N VAL A 341 -6.56 3.90 16.19
CA VAL A 341 -6.32 5.21 15.55
C VAL A 341 -5.46 6.08 16.48
N VAL A 342 -4.21 6.32 16.09
CA VAL A 342 -3.30 7.24 16.78
C VAL A 342 -3.29 8.56 16.03
N ASN A 343 -3.98 9.56 16.59
CA ASN A 343 -3.98 10.92 16.04
C ASN A 343 -2.55 11.50 16.06
N PRO A 344 -2.04 12.06 14.95
CA PRO A 344 -0.70 12.61 14.89
C PRO A 344 -0.54 13.75 15.91
N ARG A 345 0.54 13.72 16.70
CA ARG A 345 0.83 14.76 17.69
C ARG A 345 1.07 16.09 16.99
N ARG A 346 0.03 16.93 16.94
CA ARG A 346 0.05 18.27 16.34
C ARG A 346 1.33 19.02 16.77
N PRO A 347 2.21 19.42 15.83
CA PRO A 347 3.53 19.93 16.19
C PRO A 347 3.39 21.16 17.10
N LYS A 348 4.12 21.16 18.21
CA LYS A 348 4.11 22.28 19.16
C LYS A 348 4.63 23.52 18.42
N LYS A 349 3.77 24.50 18.18
CA LYS A 349 4.17 25.80 17.59
C LYS A 349 5.39 26.33 18.36
N PRO A 350 6.45 26.80 17.66
CA PRO A 350 7.62 27.34 18.34
C PRO A 350 7.19 28.46 19.28
N LYS A 351 7.69 28.45 20.52
CA LYS A 351 7.42 29.52 21.48
C LYS A 351 7.96 30.83 20.88
N ARG A 352 7.07 31.72 20.43
CA ARG A 352 7.45 33.07 20.00
C ARG A 352 8.22 33.70 21.16
N SER A 353 9.52 33.93 20.96
CA SER A 353 10.32 34.69 21.91
C SER A 353 9.67 36.07 22.07
N ARG A 354 9.38 36.46 23.31
CA ARG A 354 8.95 37.83 23.60
C ARG A 354 10.17 38.72 23.41
N GLY A 355 10.33 39.25 22.19
CA GLY A 355 11.43 40.14 21.82
C GLY A 355 11.57 41.24 22.85
N GLY A 356 12.70 41.25 23.56
CA GLY A 356 12.94 42.21 24.64
C GLY A 356 13.01 43.62 24.05
N ARG A 357 12.05 44.47 24.42
CA ARG A 357 12.15 45.91 24.17
C ARG A 357 13.36 46.45 24.95
N ARG A 358 14.55 46.48 24.32
CA ARG A 358 15.64 47.35 24.77
C ARG A 358 15.08 48.77 24.76
N ARG A 359 14.98 49.38 25.94
CA ARG A 359 14.86 50.84 26.03
C ARG A 359 16.13 51.42 25.42
N GLY A 360 15.99 52.47 24.61
CA GLY A 360 17.12 53.35 24.34
C GLY A 360 17.35 54.20 25.58
N ASP A 361 18.55 54.16 26.13
CA ASP A 361 19.02 55.20 27.05
C ASP A 361 19.50 56.43 26.26
N ARG A 362 19.73 57.53 26.98
CA ARG A 362 20.04 58.86 26.46
C ARG A 362 21.52 59.19 26.57
#